data_AF-A0A950L7W2-F1
#
_entry.id   AF-A0A950L7W2-F1
#
_cell.length_a   1.000
_cell.length_b   1.000
_cell.length_c   1.000
_cell.angle_alpha   90.00
_cell.angle_beta   90.00
_cell.angle_gamma   90.00
#
_symmetry.space_group_name_H-M   'P 1'
#
loop_
_entity.id
_entity.type
_entity.pdbx_description
1 polymer ?
#
loop_
_entity_poly.entity_id
_entity_poly.type
_entity_poly.pdbx_seq_one_letter_code
_entity_poly.pdbx_strand_id
1 'polypeptide(L)'
;MTERLFLANPKLASASATVLASGPDGIILDRTVFHARSGGQPGDTGILRWAEGETRIADTIKGEGEAIRHLLSEPAPLPPESSVVEATLDWERRYRLMRMHTCMHLLCSLLPGAAVTGGAVGVDRSR
;
A
#
# COMPACT_ATOMS: atom_id res chain seq x y z
N MET A 1 9.87 6.39 11.23
CA MET A 1 9.57 6.88 9.86
C MET A 1 9.70 5.70 8.93
N THR A 2 8.75 5.47 8.02
CA THR A 2 8.84 4.38 7.04
C THR A 2 9.31 4.92 5.68
N GLU A 3 10.39 4.39 5.12
CA GLU A 3 10.87 4.70 3.77
C GLU A 3 9.86 4.19 2.71
N ARG A 4 9.44 5.09 1.81
CA ARG A 4 8.38 4.84 0.83
C ARG A 4 8.99 4.50 -0.53
N LEU A 5 9.32 3.23 -0.74
CA LEU A 5 10.06 2.76 -1.93
C LEU A 5 9.30 3.02 -3.24
N PHE A 6 7.97 3.01 -3.18
CA PHE A 6 7.09 3.27 -4.32
C PHE A 6 7.21 4.69 -4.88
N LEU A 7 7.74 5.67 -4.11
CA LEU A 7 8.01 7.02 -4.62
C LEU A 7 9.21 7.05 -5.56
N ALA A 8 10.24 6.26 -5.26
CA ALA A 8 11.44 6.18 -6.09
C ALA A 8 11.26 5.23 -7.28
N ASN A 9 10.61 4.08 -7.06
CA ASN A 9 10.32 3.11 -8.12
C ASN A 9 8.88 2.57 -8.00
N PRO A 10 7.92 3.13 -8.74
CA PRO A 10 6.52 2.70 -8.68
C PRO A 10 6.29 1.31 -9.29
N LYS A 11 7.29 0.74 -9.99
CA LYS A 11 7.25 -0.61 -10.57
C LYS A 11 7.91 -1.67 -9.68
N LEU A 12 8.45 -1.28 -8.52
CA LEU A 12 9.00 -2.23 -7.56
C LEU A 12 7.85 -2.98 -6.87
N ALA A 13 7.70 -4.26 -7.19
CA ALA A 13 6.60 -5.10 -6.71
C ALA A 13 6.90 -5.80 -5.38
N SER A 14 8.17 -5.97 -5.03
CA SER A 14 8.59 -6.55 -3.76
C SER A 14 9.86 -5.90 -3.21
N ALA A 15 10.05 -5.99 -1.90
CA ALA A 15 11.29 -5.59 -1.24
C ALA A 15 11.44 -6.27 0.13
N SER A 16 12.69 -6.50 0.51
CA SER A 16 13.04 -6.84 1.89
C SER A 16 12.90 -5.61 2.81
N ALA A 17 12.43 -5.83 4.03
CA ALA A 17 12.22 -4.81 5.06
C ALA A 17 12.38 -5.41 6.47
N THR A 18 12.68 -4.55 7.44
CA THR A 18 12.75 -4.88 8.86
C THR A 18 11.45 -4.53 9.55
N VAL A 19 10.93 -5.44 10.38
CA VAL A 19 9.73 -5.20 11.20
C VAL A 19 10.06 -4.28 12.37
N LEU A 20 9.40 -3.13 12.44
CA LEU A 20 9.54 -2.17 13.54
C LEU A 20 8.51 -2.38 14.66
N ALA A 21 7.31 -2.83 14.29
CA ALA A 21 6.25 -3.15 15.24
C ALA A 21 5.30 -4.19 14.63
N SER A 22 4.80 -5.11 15.46
CA SER A 22 3.94 -6.21 15.01
C SER A 22 2.88 -6.52 16.07
N GLY A 23 1.60 -6.38 15.72
CA GLY A 23 0.52 -6.60 16.69
C GLY A 23 -0.88 -6.64 16.08
N PRO A 24 -1.93 -6.72 16.92
CA PRO A 24 -3.33 -6.77 16.47
C PRO A 24 -3.74 -5.58 15.60
N ASP A 25 -3.14 -4.42 15.85
CA ASP A 25 -3.40 -3.19 15.10
C ASP A 25 -2.62 -3.14 13.76
N GLY A 26 -1.91 -4.20 13.38
CA GLY A 26 -1.14 -4.29 12.14
C GLY A 26 0.37 -4.17 12.32
N ILE A 27 1.07 -4.19 11.19
CA ILE A 27 2.53 -4.31 11.11
C ILE A 27 3.13 -3.02 10.56
N ILE A 28 4.22 -2.55 11.17
CA ILE A 28 4.99 -1.39 10.71
C ILE A 28 6.37 -1.86 10.27
N LEU A 29 6.82 -1.38 9.11
CA LEU A 29 8.13 -1.69 8.52
C LEU A 29 8.99 -0.42 8.46
N ASP A 30 10.31 -0.60 8.43
CA ASP A 30 11.29 0.47 8.21
C ASP A 30 11.22 1.04 6.79
N ARG A 31 10.90 0.20 5.80
CA ARG A 31 10.68 0.53 4.39
C ARG A 31 9.58 -0.34 3.80
N THR A 32 8.87 0.17 2.80
CA THR A 32 7.80 -0.62 2.16
C THR A 32 7.53 -0.24 0.71
N VAL A 33 7.11 -1.24 -0.07
CA VAL A 33 6.54 -1.07 -1.42
C VAL A 33 5.04 -0.74 -1.37
N PHE A 34 4.36 -0.93 -0.23
CA PHE A 34 2.92 -0.72 -0.06
C PHE A 34 2.58 0.76 0.09
N HIS A 35 1.68 1.26 -0.75
CA HIS A 35 1.14 2.59 -0.67
C HIS A 35 -0.06 2.59 0.29
N ALA A 36 0.01 3.46 1.29
CA ALA A 36 -1.08 3.66 2.22
C ALA A 36 -2.26 4.37 1.56
N ARG A 37 -3.49 3.97 1.90
CA ARG A 37 -4.74 4.61 1.46
C ARG A 37 -4.63 6.14 1.59
N SER A 38 -4.76 6.84 0.47
CA SER A 38 -4.58 8.29 0.38
C SER A 38 -5.13 8.83 -0.94
N GLY A 39 -5.62 10.09 -0.94
CA GLY A 39 -6.04 10.77 -2.18
C GLY A 39 -7.18 10.05 -2.92
N GLY A 40 -8.07 9.37 -2.20
CA GLY A 40 -9.14 8.56 -2.79
C GLY A 40 -8.70 7.20 -3.34
N GLN A 41 -7.39 6.88 -3.31
CA GLN A 41 -6.87 5.57 -3.71
C GLN A 41 -6.88 4.60 -2.51
N PRO A 42 -7.39 3.37 -2.69
CA PRO A 42 -7.28 2.29 -1.72
C PRO A 42 -5.82 2.01 -1.35
N GLY A 43 -5.59 1.52 -0.13
CA GLY A 43 -4.29 0.99 0.23
C GLY A 43 -3.98 -0.27 -0.57
N ASP A 44 -2.70 -0.61 -0.61
CA ASP A 44 -2.29 -1.87 -1.21
C ASP A 44 -2.54 -3.09 -0.34
N THR A 45 -2.69 -4.19 -1.06
CA THR A 45 -2.80 -5.54 -0.55
C THR A 45 -1.58 -6.33 -1.01
N GLY A 46 -1.33 -7.46 -0.36
CA GLY A 46 -0.19 -8.30 -0.68
C GLY A 46 0.15 -9.28 0.43
N ILE A 47 1.42 -9.67 0.51
CA ILE A 47 1.92 -10.67 1.46
C ILE A 47 3.20 -10.13 2.11
N LEU A 48 3.35 -10.38 3.42
CA LEU A 48 4.64 -10.33 4.10
C LEU A 48 5.07 -11.77 4.41
N ARG A 49 6.30 -12.15 4.04
CA ARG A 49 6.85 -13.49 4.29
C ARG A 49 8.17 -13.40 5.05
N TRP A 50 8.35 -14.23 6.08
CA TRP A 50 9.59 -14.40 6.83
C TRP A 50 9.93 -15.88 6.97
N ALA A 51 11.00 -16.21 7.71
CA ALA A 51 11.50 -17.57 7.83
C ALA A 51 10.46 -18.58 8.37
N GLU A 52 9.58 -18.13 9.25
CA GLU A 52 8.67 -18.99 10.01
C GLU A 52 7.23 -18.96 9.48
N GLY A 53 6.92 -18.11 8.49
CA GLY A 53 5.56 -17.99 7.98
C GLY A 53 5.34 -16.82 7.02
N GLU A 54 4.07 -16.63 6.67
CA GLU A 54 3.61 -15.50 5.90
C GLU A 54 2.25 -15.01 6.40
N THR A 55 1.94 -13.75 6.08
CA THR A 55 0.63 -13.15 6.37
C THR A 55 0.14 -12.30 5.23
N ARG A 56 -1.17 -12.29 5.01
CA ARG A 56 -1.82 -11.48 3.98
C ARG A 56 -2.11 -10.08 4.52
N ILE A 57 -1.71 -9.08 3.75
CA ILE A 57 -2.06 -7.69 3.97
C ILE A 57 -3.33 -7.37 3.17
N ALA A 58 -4.39 -7.01 3.89
CA ALA A 58 -5.72 -6.73 3.36
C ALA A 58 -5.93 -5.25 3.06
N ASP A 59 -5.18 -4.38 3.75
CA ASP A 59 -5.15 -2.96 3.45
C ASP A 59 -3.87 -2.35 4.03
N THR A 60 -3.51 -1.17 3.53
CA THR A 60 -2.39 -0.40 4.05
C THR A 60 -2.87 1.02 4.35
N ILE A 61 -2.63 1.53 5.55
CA ILE A 61 -3.08 2.84 5.99
C ILE A 61 -1.93 3.68 6.57
N LYS A 62 -2.17 4.98 6.72
CA LYS A 62 -1.23 5.86 7.43
C LYS A 62 -1.29 5.54 8.91
N GLY A 63 -0.13 5.33 9.52
CA GLY A 63 0.03 5.24 10.98
C GLY A 63 0.33 6.61 11.59
N GLU A 64 0.77 6.61 12.84
CA GLU A 64 1.23 7.82 13.51
C GLU A 64 2.50 8.38 12.84
N GLY A 65 2.57 9.71 12.73
CA GLY A 65 3.64 10.40 12.02
C GLY A 65 3.73 9.98 10.55
N GLU A 66 4.88 9.45 10.15
CA GLU A 66 5.13 8.97 8.78
C GLU A 66 5.13 7.44 8.66
N ALA A 67 4.63 6.72 9.67
CA ALA A 67 4.55 5.28 9.61
C ALA A 67 3.53 4.81 8.56
N ILE A 68 3.82 3.68 7.92
CA ILE A 68 2.86 2.94 7.11
C ILE A 68 2.49 1.66 7.86
N ARG A 69 1.18 1.49 8.08
CA ARG A 69 0.61 0.37 8.83
C ARG A 69 -0.05 -0.61 7.87
N HIS A 70 0.41 -1.85 7.91
CA HIS A 70 -0.08 -2.95 7.08
C HIS A 70 -1.11 -3.74 7.91
N LEU A 71 -2.36 -3.74 7.46
CA LEU A 71 -3.48 -4.37 8.15
C LEU A 71 -3.73 -5.77 7.61
N LEU A 72 -4.00 -6.71 8.50
CA LEU A 72 -4.31 -8.10 8.18
C LEU A 72 -5.82 -8.27 7.97
N SER A 73 -6.24 -9.23 7.14
CA SER A 73 -7.67 -9.54 6.91
C SER A 73 -8.31 -10.31 8.06
N GLU A 74 -7.53 -11.14 8.73
CA GLU A 74 -7.96 -12.08 9.76
C GLU A 74 -6.79 -12.33 10.71
N PRO A 75 -7.04 -12.88 11.92
CA PRO A 75 -5.96 -13.33 12.79
C PRO A 75 -5.06 -14.30 12.04
N ALA A 76 -3.81 -13.90 11.84
CA ALA A 76 -2.82 -14.67 11.12
C ALA A 76 -1.47 -14.53 11.83
N PRO A 77 -0.47 -15.38 11.52
CA PRO A 77 0.85 -15.27 12.10
C PRO A 77 1.40 -13.85 11.93
N LEU A 78 2.05 -13.36 12.97
CA LEU A 78 2.69 -12.06 12.99
C LEU A 78 4.21 -12.27 12.94
N PRO A 79 4.94 -11.54 12.08
CA PRO A 79 6.40 -11.60 12.10
C PRO A 79 6.93 -11.04 13.43
N PRO A 80 7.99 -11.61 14.01
CA PRO A 80 8.63 -11.04 15.18
C PRO A 80 9.15 -9.62 14.91
N GLU A 81 9.13 -8.76 15.93
CA GLU A 81 9.81 -7.46 15.82
C GLU A 81 11.30 -7.65 15.55
N SER A 82 11.91 -6.73 14.81
CA SER A 82 13.29 -6.80 14.32
C SER A 82 13.59 -7.92 13.31
N SER A 83 12.60 -8.75 12.95
CA SER A 83 12.79 -9.76 11.89
C SER A 83 12.78 -9.13 10.50
N VAL A 84 13.41 -9.82 9.54
CA VAL A 84 13.38 -9.45 8.14
C VAL A 84 12.21 -10.15 7.45
N VAL A 85 11.41 -9.38 6.73
CA VAL A 85 10.32 -9.86 5.88
C VAL A 85 10.59 -9.51 4.43
N GLU A 86 10.11 -10.35 3.51
CA GLU A 86 9.91 -9.99 2.11
C GLU A 86 8.47 -9.48 1.94
N ALA A 87 8.33 -8.21 1.59
CA ALA A 87 7.06 -7.55 1.37
C ALA A 87 6.73 -7.57 -0.13
N THR A 88 5.66 -8.26 -0.53
CA THR A 88 5.26 -8.43 -1.94
C THR A 88 3.84 -7.91 -2.17
N LEU A 89 3.67 -7.02 -3.15
CA LEU A 89 2.37 -6.48 -3.54
C LEU A 89 1.52 -7.50 -4.30
N ASP A 90 0.19 -7.37 -4.18
CA ASP A 90 -0.73 -7.78 -5.24
C ASP A 90 -0.52 -6.85 -6.45
N TRP A 91 0.39 -7.27 -7.33
CA TRP A 91 0.84 -6.43 -8.44
C TRP A 91 -0.27 -6.16 -9.46
N GLU A 92 -1.13 -7.14 -9.73
CA GLU A 92 -2.22 -6.96 -10.69
C GLU A 92 -3.18 -5.87 -10.19
N ARG A 93 -3.57 -5.93 -8.91
CA ARG A 93 -4.41 -4.92 -8.30
C ARG A 93 -3.74 -3.55 -8.26
N ARG A 94 -2.47 -3.47 -7.84
CA ARG A 94 -1.71 -2.20 -7.82
C ARG A 94 -1.67 -1.57 -9.21
N TYR A 95 -1.38 -2.36 -10.24
CA TYR A 95 -1.27 -1.86 -11.61
C TYR A 95 -2.61 -1.36 -12.16
N ARG A 96 -3.72 -2.04 -11.85
CA ARG A 96 -5.08 -1.55 -12.17
C ARG A 96 -5.35 -0.19 -11.53
N LEU A 97 -5.02 -0.01 -10.25
CA LEU A 97 -5.18 1.29 -9.57
C LEU A 97 -4.30 2.39 -10.18
N MET A 98 -3.04 2.10 -10.52
CA MET A 98 -2.14 3.05 -11.18
C MET A 98 -2.71 3.53 -12.51
N ARG A 99 -3.23 2.61 -13.34
CA ARG A 99 -3.88 2.95 -14.60
C ARG A 99 -5.10 3.82 -14.39
N MET A 100 -5.93 3.48 -13.41
CA MET A 100 -7.15 4.19 -13.11
C MET A 100 -6.90 5.61 -12.59
N HIS A 101 -5.94 5.77 -11.67
CA HIS A 101 -5.48 7.07 -11.18
C HIS A 101 -4.96 7.94 -12.34
N THR A 102 -4.15 7.34 -13.23
CA THR A 102 -3.63 8.05 -14.41
C THR A 102 -4.76 8.50 -15.34
N CYS A 103 -5.72 7.63 -15.63
CA CYS A 103 -6.90 7.99 -16.44
C CYS A 103 -7.70 9.13 -15.82
N MET A 104 -7.81 9.21 -14.50
CA MET A 104 -8.50 10.30 -13.82
C MET A 104 -7.81 11.65 -14.09
N HIS A 105 -6.49 11.73 -13.97
CA HIS A 105 -5.75 12.95 -14.30
C HIS A 105 -5.88 13.34 -15.77
N LEU A 106 -5.85 12.35 -16.67
CA LEU A 106 -6.06 12.59 -18.10
C LEU A 106 -7.46 13.16 -18.36
N LEU A 107 -8.51 12.60 -17.75
CA LEU A 107 -9.87 13.12 -17.87
C LEU A 107 -9.99 14.57 -17.36
N CYS A 108 -9.40 14.87 -16.20
CA CYS A 108 -9.36 16.23 -15.67
C CYS A 108 -8.68 17.20 -16.64
N SER A 109 -7.60 16.78 -17.31
CA SER A 109 -6.90 17.62 -18.29
C SER A 109 -7.73 17.94 -19.54
N LEU A 110 -8.73 17.12 -19.87
CA LEU A 110 -9.60 17.30 -21.03
C LEU A 110 -10.79 18.25 -20.78
N LEU A 111 -11.03 18.64 -19.51
CA LEU A 111 -12.17 19.47 -19.10
C LEU A 111 -11.69 20.83 -18.56
N PRO A 112 -11.22 21.74 -19.44
CA PRO A 112 -10.69 23.03 -19.01
C PRO A 112 -11.76 23.88 -18.31
N GLY A 113 -11.38 24.54 -17.23
CA GLY A 113 -12.29 25.40 -16.44
C GLY A 113 -13.20 24.66 -15.45
N ALA A 114 -13.22 23.33 -15.45
CA ALA A 114 -13.90 22.54 -14.44
C ALA A 114 -12.95 22.23 -13.28
N ALA A 115 -13.32 22.65 -12.06
CA ALA A 115 -12.58 22.32 -10.85
C ALA A 115 -12.86 20.87 -10.42
N VAL A 116 -11.83 20.16 -9.94
CA VAL A 116 -12.00 18.86 -9.29
C VAL A 116 -12.53 19.07 -7.88
N THR A 117 -13.74 18.58 -7.60
CA THR A 117 -14.41 18.74 -6.30
C THR A 117 -14.32 17.50 -5.41
N GLY A 118 -13.81 16.38 -5.94
CA GLY A 118 -13.60 15.13 -5.23
C GLY A 118 -13.11 14.02 -6.17
N GLY A 119 -12.66 12.91 -5.59
CA GLY A 119 -12.25 11.74 -6.36
C GLY A 119 -12.08 10.49 -5.51
N ALA A 120 -12.47 9.35 -6.07
CA ALA A 120 -12.28 8.03 -5.49
C ALA A 120 -11.87 7.05 -6.58
N VAL A 121 -10.67 6.48 -6.43
CA VAL A 121 -10.13 5.46 -7.31
C VAL A 121 -10.62 4.09 -6.82
N GLY A 122 -11.07 3.23 -7.72
CA GLY A 122 -11.38 1.84 -7.41
C GLY A 122 -10.79 0.88 -8.44
N VAL A 123 -10.77 -0.40 -8.10
CA VAL A 123 -10.27 -1.46 -8.99
C VAL A 123 -11.18 -1.62 -10.20
N ASP A 124 -12.50 -1.62 -9.97
CA ASP A 124 -13.50 -1.82 -11.04
C ASP A 124 -14.19 -0.51 -11.47
N ARG A 125 -14.31 0.46 -10.56
CA ARG A 125 -14.98 1.74 -10.81
C ARG A 125 -14.31 2.88 -10.07
N SER A 126 -14.16 4.01 -10.74
CA SER A 126 -13.73 5.28 -10.14
C SER A 126 -14.77 6.38 -10.40
N ARG A 127 -14.69 7.44 -9.60
CA ARG A 127 -15.55 8.62 -9.70
C ARG A 127 -14.82 9.86 -9.23
#